data_AF-A0A5I0U1A1-F1
#
_entry.id   AF-A0A5I0U1A1-F1
#
_cell.length_a   1.000
_cell.length_b   1.000
_cell.length_c   1.000
_cell.angle_alpha   90.00
_cell.angle_beta   90.00
_cell.angle_gamma   90.00
#
_symmetry.space_group_name_H-M   'P 1'
#
loop_
_entity.id
_entity.type
_entity.pdbx_description
1 polymer ?
#
loop_
_entity_poly.entity_id
_entity_poly.type
_entity_poly.pdbx_seq_one_letter_code
_entity_poly.pdbx_strand_id
1 'polypeptide(L)'
;MNHSITSHPCDNVSLAQLTELAQSGNSEAQYILGRLYNDERIDGSEEDKLSFYWLQQAAEQGHCEAQYWLGLRYKDTPTEMKDNTLALFWSEKAAQQGHRHAFNTLGWVQEGKTGMAPDYAQAVIWYRKGAEQSHCYYAQNNLGRMYEAGLGIEKDYNRALYWYKQAALQGNATGQMNLADMYWGGRGTTKNLRLATLWYLRSALQDKAHSQYQLGYAYSEGEGVKQDYQQAMHWYQQAAAQGNSNACVNIGWMYKQGHGVERDDEEALSWFHRAAEADNVTAWYNLGFMYRDGRGTAVDVKQALYWFKKAQPTGKWNVDEEIRKLEAQLHA
;
A
#
# COMPACT_ATOMS: atom_id res chain seq x y z
N MET A 1 -22.05 3.51 -30.28
CA MET A 1 -23.41 3.66 -29.71
C MET A 1 -23.33 4.82 -28.74
N ASN A 2 -24.09 5.89 -28.98
CA ASN A 2 -24.18 7.03 -28.07
C ASN A 2 -24.83 6.56 -26.76
N HIS A 3 -24.04 6.37 -25.71
CA HIS A 3 -24.58 6.32 -24.36
C HIS A 3 -24.93 7.75 -23.97
N SER A 4 -26.20 8.11 -24.14
CA SER A 4 -26.78 9.26 -23.47
C SER A 4 -26.57 9.05 -21.97
N ILE A 5 -25.66 9.81 -21.36
CA ILE A 5 -25.53 9.89 -19.91
C ILE A 5 -26.75 10.69 -19.46
N THR A 6 -27.87 10.02 -19.22
CA THR A 6 -29.02 10.63 -18.55
C THR A 6 -28.69 10.66 -17.06
N SER A 7 -28.48 11.86 -16.52
CA SER A 7 -28.37 12.07 -15.07
C SER A 7 -29.62 11.53 -14.38
N HIS A 8 -29.47 10.82 -13.27
CA HIS A 8 -30.60 10.37 -12.47
C HIS A 8 -31.36 11.59 -11.94
N PRO A 9 -32.71 11.57 -11.84
CA PRO A 9 -33.47 12.71 -11.31
C PRO A 9 -33.00 13.21 -9.94
N CYS A 10 -32.40 12.33 -9.13
CA CYS A 10 -31.83 12.65 -7.82
C CYS A 10 -30.49 13.40 -7.88
N ASP A 11 -29.83 13.47 -9.04
CA ASP A 11 -28.52 14.14 -9.18
C ASP A 11 -28.64 15.67 -9.15
N ASN A 12 -29.85 16.22 -9.35
CA ASN A 12 -30.10 17.65 -9.53
C ASN A 12 -31.08 18.24 -8.51
N VAL A 13 -31.23 17.63 -7.33
CA VAL A 13 -32.14 18.11 -6.27
C VAL A 13 -31.38 18.64 -5.05
N SER A 14 -32.00 19.55 -4.29
CA SER A 14 -31.44 20.02 -3.01
C SER A 14 -31.43 18.91 -1.95
N LEU A 15 -30.60 19.04 -0.91
CA LEU A 15 -30.54 18.08 0.20
C LEU A 15 -31.91 17.88 0.88
N ALA A 16 -32.71 18.93 1.01
CA ALA A 16 -34.06 18.84 1.58
C ALA A 16 -34.99 17.97 0.70
N GLN A 17 -34.98 18.21 -0.62
CA GLN A 17 -35.76 17.41 -1.57
C GLN A 17 -35.26 15.96 -1.64
N LEU A 18 -33.95 15.74 -1.59
CA LEU A 18 -33.35 14.41 -1.53
C LEU A 18 -33.80 13.65 -0.26
N THR A 19 -33.87 14.35 0.87
CA THR A 19 -34.34 13.80 2.15
C THR A 19 -35.82 13.40 2.07
N GLU A 20 -36.67 14.25 1.50
CA GLU A 20 -38.09 13.94 1.29
C GLU A 20 -38.28 12.72 0.36
N LEU A 21 -37.52 12.65 -0.74
CA LEU A 21 -37.52 11.49 -1.63
C LEU A 21 -37.06 10.21 -0.91
N ALA A 22 -36.00 10.29 -0.11
CA ALA A 22 -35.52 9.13 0.65
C ALA A 22 -36.54 8.66 1.70
N GLN A 23 -37.18 9.59 2.39
CA GLN A 23 -38.24 9.32 3.37
C GLN A 23 -39.51 8.72 2.74
N SER A 24 -39.80 9.08 1.49
CA SER A 24 -40.90 8.48 0.70
C SER A 24 -40.55 7.12 0.08
N GLY A 25 -39.36 6.58 0.35
CA GLY A 25 -38.96 5.24 -0.06
C GLY A 25 -38.21 5.18 -1.41
N ASN A 26 -37.71 6.30 -1.93
CA ASN A 26 -36.89 6.28 -3.14
C ASN A 26 -35.50 5.71 -2.83
N SER A 27 -35.20 4.50 -3.33
CA SER A 27 -33.94 3.80 -3.02
C SER A 27 -32.68 4.49 -3.54
N GLU A 28 -32.74 5.22 -4.67
CA GLU A 28 -31.61 6.00 -5.16
C GLU A 28 -31.34 7.19 -4.24
N ALA A 29 -32.38 7.92 -3.83
CA ALA A 29 -32.23 9.05 -2.90
C ALA A 29 -31.66 8.59 -1.55
N GLN A 30 -32.10 7.43 -1.06
CA GLN A 30 -31.53 6.79 0.14
C GLN A 30 -30.06 6.41 -0.07
N TYR A 31 -29.70 5.81 -1.21
CA TYR A 31 -28.31 5.51 -1.53
C TYR A 31 -27.43 6.77 -1.56
N ILE A 32 -27.88 7.83 -2.23
CA ILE A 32 -27.14 9.10 -2.33
C ILE A 32 -26.95 9.71 -0.94
N LEU A 33 -27.99 9.76 -0.08
CA LEU A 33 -27.83 10.21 1.31
C LEU A 33 -26.86 9.34 2.09
N GLY A 34 -26.97 8.02 1.94
CA GLY A 34 -26.08 7.04 2.55
C GLY A 34 -24.61 7.31 2.20
N ARG A 35 -24.32 7.65 0.94
CA ARG A 35 -22.97 8.02 0.47
C ARG A 35 -22.54 9.41 0.92
N LEU A 36 -23.44 10.38 0.90
CA LEU A 36 -23.16 11.77 1.30
C LEU A 36 -22.67 11.81 2.75
N TYR A 37 -23.36 11.13 3.65
CA TYR A 37 -22.96 11.06 5.05
C TYR A 37 -21.69 10.20 5.29
N ASN A 38 -21.26 9.40 4.31
CA ASN A 38 -20.03 8.60 4.41
C ASN A 38 -18.77 9.37 3.99
N ASP A 39 -18.88 10.47 3.22
CA ASP A 39 -17.73 11.12 2.56
C ASP A 39 -16.84 11.92 3.54
N GLU A 40 -17.39 12.42 4.64
CA GLU A 40 -16.68 13.17 5.71
C GLU A 40 -16.70 12.45 7.07
N ARG A 41 -16.79 11.13 7.02
CA ARG A 41 -17.13 10.30 8.19
C ARG A 41 -16.10 10.37 9.32
N ILE A 42 -16.60 10.63 10.52
CA ILE A 42 -15.95 10.29 11.79
C ILE A 42 -16.64 9.04 12.36
N ASP A 43 -15.85 8.01 12.64
CA ASP A 43 -16.31 6.75 13.21
C ASP A 43 -17.24 6.94 14.42
N GLY A 44 -18.45 6.39 14.34
CA GLY A 44 -19.45 6.45 15.42
C GLY A 44 -20.21 7.77 15.56
N SER A 45 -20.00 8.75 14.67
CA SER A 45 -20.78 9.99 14.65
C SER A 45 -22.24 9.75 14.25
N GLU A 46 -23.09 10.76 14.42
CA GLU A 46 -24.49 10.69 13.96
C GLU A 46 -24.57 10.57 12.43
N GLU A 47 -23.64 11.19 11.69
CA GLU A 47 -23.52 11.03 10.24
C GLU A 47 -23.16 9.59 9.85
N ASP A 48 -22.27 8.91 10.60
CA ASP A 48 -21.96 7.49 10.37
C ASP A 48 -23.21 6.60 10.54
N LYS A 49 -24.01 6.87 11.58
CA LYS A 49 -25.28 6.17 11.82
C LYS A 49 -26.30 6.44 10.72
N LEU A 50 -26.44 7.70 10.28
CA LEU A 50 -27.34 8.09 9.19
C LEU A 50 -26.90 7.47 7.85
N SER A 51 -25.60 7.45 7.57
CA SER A 51 -25.03 6.77 6.41
C SER A 51 -25.46 5.31 6.40
N PHE A 52 -25.23 4.61 7.51
CA PHE A 52 -25.57 3.21 7.64
C PHE A 52 -27.07 2.96 7.49
N TYR A 53 -27.91 3.76 8.15
CA TYR A 53 -29.36 3.67 8.08
C TYR A 53 -29.86 3.79 6.64
N TRP A 54 -29.44 4.82 5.91
CA TRP A 54 -29.90 5.03 4.54
C TRP A 54 -29.38 3.99 3.55
N LEU A 55 -28.11 3.56 3.70
CA LEU A 55 -27.57 2.45 2.92
C LEU A 55 -28.34 1.16 3.17
N GLN A 56 -28.73 0.88 4.42
CA GLN A 56 -29.54 -0.29 4.77
C GLN A 56 -30.91 -0.25 4.09
N GLN A 57 -31.63 0.87 4.18
CA GLN A 57 -32.95 1.02 3.55
C GLN A 57 -32.89 0.82 2.02
N ALA A 58 -31.88 1.38 1.35
CA ALA A 58 -31.70 1.20 -0.08
C ALA A 58 -31.30 -0.24 -0.44
N ALA A 59 -30.40 -0.86 0.33
CA ALA A 59 -29.91 -2.21 0.09
C ALA A 59 -31.02 -3.27 0.25
N GLU A 60 -31.88 -3.11 1.25
CA GLU A 60 -33.07 -3.95 1.50
C GLU A 60 -34.07 -3.89 0.34
N GLN A 61 -34.13 -2.76 -0.37
CA GLN A 61 -34.93 -2.59 -1.59
C GLN A 61 -34.26 -3.15 -2.86
N GLY A 62 -33.07 -3.74 -2.74
CA GLY A 62 -32.36 -4.34 -3.86
C GLY A 62 -31.37 -3.42 -4.57
N HIS A 63 -31.15 -2.19 -4.08
CA HIS A 63 -30.25 -1.24 -4.74
C HIS A 63 -28.80 -1.75 -4.77
N CYS A 64 -28.27 -2.02 -5.97
CA CYS A 64 -26.98 -2.71 -6.15
C CYS A 64 -25.80 -1.99 -5.48
N GLU A 65 -25.65 -0.67 -5.70
CA GLU A 65 -24.57 0.10 -5.06
C GLU A 65 -24.70 0.14 -3.54
N ALA A 66 -25.91 0.39 -3.01
CA ALA A 66 -26.15 0.39 -1.57
C ALA A 66 -25.80 -0.96 -0.92
N GLN A 67 -26.11 -2.10 -1.56
CA GLN A 67 -25.69 -3.42 -1.09
C GLN A 67 -24.17 -3.55 -1.03
N TYR A 68 -23.45 -3.08 -2.05
CA TYR A 68 -21.99 -3.10 -2.04
C TYR A 68 -21.42 -2.22 -0.91
N TRP A 69 -21.91 -0.99 -0.77
CA TRP A 69 -21.43 -0.05 0.24
C TRP A 69 -21.76 -0.50 1.65
N LEU A 70 -22.93 -1.09 1.86
CA LEU A 70 -23.30 -1.70 3.13
C LEU A 70 -22.40 -2.90 3.46
N GLY A 71 -22.07 -3.73 2.47
CA GLY A 71 -21.09 -4.81 2.62
C GLY A 71 -19.68 -4.29 3.01
N LEU A 72 -19.26 -3.16 2.45
CA LEU A 72 -18.02 -2.49 2.87
C LEU A 72 -18.12 -1.90 4.28
N ARG A 73 -19.28 -1.38 4.68
CA ARG A 73 -19.50 -0.82 6.02
C ARG A 73 -19.30 -1.90 7.09
N TYR A 74 -20.01 -3.02 6.99
CA TYR A 74 -19.84 -4.15 7.91
C TYR A 74 -18.40 -4.70 8.00
N LYS A 75 -17.57 -4.38 7.02
CA LYS A 75 -16.17 -4.81 6.92
C LYS A 75 -15.19 -3.79 7.54
N ASP A 76 -15.47 -2.48 7.42
CA ASP A 76 -14.55 -1.35 7.63
C ASP A 76 -14.98 -0.38 8.76
N THR A 77 -16.09 -0.67 9.46
CA THR A 77 -16.58 0.11 10.61
C THR A 77 -15.73 -0.09 11.88
N PRO A 78 -15.88 0.80 12.89
CA PRO A 78 -15.53 0.50 14.28
C PRO A 78 -15.96 -0.92 14.68
N THR A 79 -15.19 -1.54 15.58
CA THR A 79 -15.33 -2.95 15.98
C THR A 79 -16.76 -3.36 16.33
N GLU A 80 -17.58 -2.44 16.86
CA GLU A 80 -18.96 -2.72 17.31
C GLU A 80 -19.97 -2.95 16.17
N MET A 81 -19.76 -2.36 14.99
CA MET A 81 -20.64 -2.53 13.82
C MET A 81 -20.13 -3.58 12.82
N LYS A 82 -18.95 -4.14 13.10
CA LYS A 82 -18.28 -5.06 12.21
C LYS A 82 -18.95 -6.43 12.23
N ASP A 83 -19.38 -6.90 11.07
CA ASP A 83 -20.00 -8.22 10.92
C ASP A 83 -19.60 -8.84 9.58
N ASN A 84 -18.70 -9.83 9.61
CA ASN A 84 -18.24 -10.51 8.41
C ASN A 84 -19.34 -11.28 7.69
N THR A 85 -20.35 -11.77 8.41
CA THR A 85 -21.46 -12.52 7.83
C THR A 85 -22.32 -11.58 7.00
N LEU A 86 -22.65 -10.40 7.54
CA LEU A 86 -23.41 -9.39 6.81
C LEU A 86 -22.59 -8.74 5.69
N ALA A 87 -21.28 -8.55 5.89
CA ALA A 87 -20.38 -8.09 4.84
C ALA A 87 -20.38 -9.04 3.63
N LEU A 88 -20.30 -10.36 3.87
CA LEU A 88 -20.41 -11.38 2.83
C LEU A 88 -21.79 -11.37 2.18
N PHE A 89 -22.86 -11.40 2.98
CA PHE A 89 -24.24 -11.42 2.49
C PHE A 89 -24.54 -10.28 1.51
N TRP A 90 -24.26 -9.03 1.91
CA TRP A 90 -24.56 -7.87 1.08
C TRP A 90 -23.63 -7.75 -0.13
N SER A 91 -22.36 -8.12 0.02
CA SER A 91 -21.43 -8.18 -1.11
C SER A 91 -21.82 -9.25 -2.13
N GLU A 92 -22.33 -10.41 -1.69
CA GLU A 92 -22.85 -11.45 -2.60
C GLU A 92 -24.08 -10.96 -3.37
N LYS A 93 -25.01 -10.28 -2.71
CA LYS A 93 -26.17 -9.67 -3.37
C LYS A 93 -25.75 -8.66 -4.44
N ALA A 94 -24.82 -7.77 -4.13
CA ALA A 94 -24.29 -6.83 -5.11
C ALA A 94 -23.56 -7.54 -6.27
N ALA A 95 -22.80 -8.59 -5.98
CA ALA A 95 -22.08 -9.37 -6.99
C ALA A 95 -23.03 -10.10 -7.95
N GLN A 96 -24.15 -10.65 -7.45
CA GLN A 96 -25.19 -11.28 -8.27
C GLN A 96 -25.84 -10.29 -9.25
N GLN A 97 -25.86 -9.01 -8.90
CA GLN A 97 -26.33 -7.93 -9.77
C GLN A 97 -25.24 -7.38 -10.71
N GLY A 98 -24.03 -7.95 -10.69
CA GLY A 98 -22.92 -7.55 -11.56
C GLY A 98 -22.04 -6.42 -11.03
N HIS A 99 -22.15 -6.06 -9.75
CA HIS A 99 -21.31 -5.00 -9.17
C HIS A 99 -19.82 -5.34 -9.28
N ARG A 100 -19.07 -4.47 -9.95
CA ARG A 100 -17.70 -4.74 -10.40
C ARG A 100 -16.72 -5.07 -9.28
N HIS A 101 -16.88 -4.46 -8.11
CA HIS A 101 -15.93 -4.59 -7.00
C HIS A 101 -16.38 -5.60 -5.93
N ALA A 102 -17.61 -6.11 -6.01
CA ALA A 102 -18.18 -6.91 -4.93
C ALA A 102 -17.43 -8.23 -4.72
N PHE A 103 -17.03 -8.90 -5.81
CA PHE A 103 -16.20 -10.11 -5.72
C PHE A 103 -14.84 -9.88 -5.05
N ASN A 104 -14.24 -8.69 -5.19
CA ASN A 104 -13.00 -8.36 -4.49
C ASN A 104 -13.24 -8.25 -2.98
N THR A 105 -14.34 -7.63 -2.57
CA THR A 105 -14.71 -7.54 -1.15
C THR A 105 -14.93 -8.93 -0.55
N LEU A 106 -15.65 -9.80 -1.25
CA LEU A 106 -15.85 -11.19 -0.82
C LEU A 106 -14.54 -11.94 -0.62
N GLY A 107 -13.61 -11.83 -1.57
CA GLY A 107 -12.29 -12.44 -1.44
C GLY A 107 -11.49 -11.89 -0.25
N TRP A 108 -11.57 -10.59 -0.01
CA TRP A 108 -10.83 -9.94 1.08
C TRP A 108 -11.34 -10.32 2.47
N VAL A 109 -12.67 -10.43 2.65
CA VAL A 109 -13.25 -10.92 3.92
C VAL A 109 -12.78 -12.35 4.21
N GLN A 110 -12.72 -13.20 3.18
CA GLN A 110 -12.26 -14.58 3.30
C GLN A 110 -10.76 -14.70 3.62
N GLU A 111 -9.94 -13.69 3.36
CA GLU A 111 -8.54 -13.69 3.80
C GLU A 111 -8.35 -13.49 5.31
N GLY A 112 -9.42 -13.33 6.09
CA GLY A 112 -9.35 -13.23 7.55
C GLY A 112 -8.71 -11.94 8.07
N LYS A 113 -8.43 -10.97 7.20
CA LYS A 113 -7.92 -9.63 7.57
C LYS A 113 -8.93 -8.82 8.39
N THR A 114 -10.14 -9.35 8.53
CA THR A 114 -11.22 -8.83 9.37
C THR A 114 -11.34 -9.52 10.73
N GLY A 115 -10.43 -10.42 11.12
CA GLY A 115 -10.52 -11.15 12.40
C GLY A 115 -11.39 -12.40 12.35
N MET A 116 -11.93 -12.76 11.17
CA MET A 116 -12.41 -14.12 10.89
C MET A 116 -11.21 -15.04 10.62
N ALA A 117 -11.35 -16.34 10.91
CA ALA A 117 -10.37 -17.32 10.45
C ALA A 117 -10.27 -17.30 8.91
N PRO A 118 -9.07 -17.25 8.33
CA PRO A 118 -8.91 -17.16 6.88
C PRO A 118 -9.33 -18.45 6.16
N ASP A 119 -10.10 -18.31 5.09
CA ASP A 119 -10.34 -19.33 4.06
C ASP A 119 -9.77 -18.85 2.73
N TYR A 120 -8.50 -19.13 2.51
CA TYR A 120 -7.82 -18.73 1.29
C TYR A 120 -8.34 -19.43 0.03
N ALA A 121 -8.90 -20.64 0.14
CA ALA A 121 -9.47 -21.34 -1.01
C ALA A 121 -10.72 -20.62 -1.51
N GLN A 122 -11.60 -20.21 -0.58
CA GLN A 122 -12.77 -19.42 -0.91
C GLN A 122 -12.39 -18.00 -1.40
N ALA A 123 -11.35 -17.40 -0.83
CA ALA A 123 -10.82 -16.12 -1.32
C ALA A 123 -10.39 -16.21 -2.80
N VAL A 124 -9.68 -17.28 -3.19
CA VAL A 124 -9.27 -17.51 -4.58
C VAL A 124 -10.48 -17.64 -5.52
N ILE A 125 -11.53 -18.34 -5.10
CA ILE A 125 -12.76 -18.48 -5.90
C ILE A 125 -13.37 -17.09 -6.17
N TRP A 126 -13.48 -16.25 -5.15
CA TRP A 126 -14.06 -14.92 -5.29
C TRP A 126 -13.18 -13.98 -6.13
N TYR A 127 -11.87 -13.94 -5.88
CA TYR A 127 -10.96 -13.13 -6.70
C TYR A 127 -10.94 -13.58 -8.16
N ARG A 128 -11.03 -14.88 -8.43
CA ARG A 128 -11.16 -15.39 -9.81
C ARG A 128 -12.42 -14.87 -10.48
N LYS A 129 -13.59 -14.97 -9.83
CA LYS A 129 -14.84 -14.41 -10.37
C LYS A 129 -14.71 -12.91 -10.64
N GLY A 130 -14.16 -12.14 -9.70
CA GLY A 130 -13.94 -10.70 -9.88
C GLY A 130 -12.96 -10.36 -11.00
N ALA A 131 -11.90 -11.15 -11.16
CA ALA A 131 -10.87 -10.94 -12.16
C ALA A 131 -11.34 -11.29 -13.58
N GLU A 132 -12.07 -12.39 -13.72
CA GLU A 132 -12.52 -12.95 -15.01
C GLU A 132 -13.86 -12.37 -15.47
N GLN A 133 -14.83 -12.19 -14.58
CA GLN A 133 -16.19 -11.81 -14.96
C GLN A 133 -16.39 -10.29 -14.94
N SER A 134 -15.85 -9.62 -13.91
CA SER A 134 -16.02 -8.17 -13.72
C SER A 134 -14.80 -7.36 -14.18
N HIS A 135 -13.72 -8.03 -14.58
CA HIS A 135 -12.43 -7.40 -14.88
C HIS A 135 -11.97 -6.43 -13.79
N CYS A 136 -12.25 -6.75 -12.51
CA CYS A 136 -11.90 -5.91 -11.38
C CYS A 136 -10.40 -5.97 -11.16
N TYR A 137 -9.70 -4.85 -11.35
CA TYR A 137 -8.25 -4.80 -11.25
C TYR A 137 -7.74 -5.08 -9.82
N TYR A 138 -8.54 -4.80 -8.78
CA TYR A 138 -8.21 -5.21 -7.41
C TYR A 138 -8.22 -6.73 -7.25
N ALA A 139 -9.24 -7.40 -7.80
CA ALA A 139 -9.34 -8.85 -7.77
C ALA A 139 -8.23 -9.50 -8.61
N GLN A 140 -7.89 -8.93 -9.77
CA GLN A 140 -6.76 -9.39 -10.59
C GLN A 140 -5.44 -9.28 -9.83
N ASN A 141 -5.15 -8.14 -9.20
CA ASN A 141 -3.95 -7.97 -8.39
C ASN A 141 -3.92 -8.97 -7.22
N ASN A 142 -5.03 -9.12 -6.50
CA ASN A 142 -5.10 -10.03 -5.37
C ASN A 142 -4.94 -11.49 -5.81
N LEU A 143 -5.57 -11.91 -6.91
CA LEU A 143 -5.40 -13.25 -7.47
C LEU A 143 -3.95 -13.50 -7.90
N GLY A 144 -3.28 -12.49 -8.48
CA GLY A 144 -1.84 -12.55 -8.79
C GLY A 144 -1.02 -12.87 -7.54
N ARG A 145 -1.31 -12.20 -6.42
CA ARG A 145 -0.65 -12.44 -5.13
C ARG A 145 -0.95 -13.82 -4.55
N MET A 146 -2.18 -14.32 -4.71
CA MET A 146 -2.53 -15.68 -4.26
C MET A 146 -1.68 -16.72 -4.98
N TYR A 147 -1.51 -16.60 -6.31
CA TYR A 147 -0.64 -17.47 -7.09
C TYR A 147 0.85 -17.29 -6.75
N GLU A 148 1.31 -16.06 -6.51
CA GLU A 148 2.72 -15.81 -6.17
C GLU A 148 3.12 -16.43 -4.83
N ALA A 149 2.23 -16.35 -3.83
CA ALA A 149 2.48 -16.84 -2.48
C ALA A 149 2.03 -18.29 -2.26
N GLY A 150 1.20 -18.85 -3.13
CA GLY A 150 0.61 -20.18 -2.95
C GLY A 150 -0.47 -20.22 -1.85
N LEU A 151 -1.25 -19.14 -1.71
CA LEU A 151 -2.29 -19.02 -0.67
C LEU A 151 -3.61 -19.57 -1.19
N GLY A 152 -4.08 -20.70 -0.65
CA GLY A 152 -5.34 -21.33 -1.07
C GLY A 152 -5.36 -21.87 -2.51
N ILE A 153 -4.23 -21.80 -3.21
CA ILE A 153 -4.01 -22.32 -4.55
C ILE A 153 -2.52 -22.68 -4.70
N GLU A 154 -2.20 -23.60 -5.61
CA GLU A 154 -0.82 -23.95 -5.93
C GLU A 154 -0.04 -22.71 -6.41
N LYS A 155 1.18 -22.57 -5.91
CA LYS A 155 2.07 -21.47 -6.25
C LYS A 155 2.46 -21.52 -7.74
N ASP A 156 2.22 -20.43 -8.45
CA ASP A 156 2.46 -20.33 -9.90
C ASP A 156 2.84 -18.91 -10.31
N TYR A 157 4.13 -18.68 -10.55
CA TYR A 157 4.62 -17.37 -10.95
C TYR A 157 4.16 -16.92 -12.34
N ASN A 158 3.88 -17.84 -13.26
CA ASN A 158 3.41 -17.47 -14.60
C ASN A 158 1.99 -16.92 -14.53
N ARG A 159 1.12 -17.56 -13.74
CA ARG A 159 -0.24 -17.05 -13.48
C ARG A 159 -0.22 -15.77 -12.66
N ALA A 160 0.68 -15.66 -11.67
CA ALA A 160 0.86 -14.42 -10.93
C ALA A 160 1.21 -13.25 -11.85
N LEU A 161 2.22 -13.44 -12.72
CA LEU A 161 2.64 -12.45 -13.72
C LEU A 161 1.47 -12.05 -14.63
N TYR A 162 0.72 -13.03 -15.13
CA TYR A 162 -0.44 -12.78 -16.00
C TYR A 162 -1.46 -11.86 -15.31
N TRP A 163 -1.87 -12.18 -14.08
CA TRP A 163 -2.89 -11.41 -13.38
C TRP A 163 -2.42 -10.03 -12.93
N TYR A 164 -1.18 -9.90 -12.48
CA TYR A 164 -0.58 -8.59 -12.22
C TYR A 164 -0.54 -7.73 -13.49
N LYS A 165 -0.22 -8.33 -14.65
CA LYS A 165 -0.26 -7.62 -15.94
C LYS A 165 -1.66 -7.12 -16.29
N GLN A 166 -2.71 -7.91 -16.08
CA GLN A 166 -4.08 -7.45 -16.31
C GLN A 166 -4.44 -6.27 -15.40
N ALA A 167 -4.10 -6.33 -14.11
CA ALA A 167 -4.36 -5.22 -13.19
C ALA A 167 -3.56 -3.96 -13.56
N ALA A 168 -2.28 -4.13 -13.91
CA ALA A 168 -1.38 -3.04 -14.26
C ALA A 168 -1.81 -2.28 -15.53
N LEU A 169 -2.28 -3.00 -16.55
CA LEU A 169 -2.79 -2.43 -17.80
C LEU A 169 -4.06 -1.58 -17.58
N GLN A 170 -4.82 -1.86 -16.52
CA GLN A 170 -5.97 -1.06 -16.10
C GLN A 170 -5.60 0.12 -15.19
N GLY A 171 -4.31 0.38 -14.99
CA GLY A 171 -3.83 1.51 -14.19
C GLY A 171 -3.64 1.21 -12.70
N ASN A 172 -3.92 -0.01 -12.22
CA ASN A 172 -3.77 -0.31 -10.80
C ASN A 172 -2.32 -0.18 -10.34
N ALA A 173 -2.02 0.83 -9.51
CA ALA A 173 -0.67 1.10 -9.02
C ALA A 173 -0.01 -0.11 -8.34
N THR A 174 -0.73 -0.81 -7.45
CA THR A 174 -0.19 -2.02 -6.80
C THR A 174 0.13 -3.14 -7.80
N GLY A 175 -0.73 -3.36 -8.79
CA GLY A 175 -0.50 -4.32 -9.87
C GLY A 175 0.70 -3.93 -10.74
N GLN A 176 0.91 -2.64 -11.00
CA GLN A 176 2.08 -2.13 -11.71
C GLN A 176 3.37 -2.38 -10.92
N MET A 177 3.36 -2.10 -9.62
CA MET A 177 4.49 -2.38 -8.71
C MET A 177 4.80 -3.88 -8.68
N ASN A 178 3.80 -4.73 -8.46
CA ASN A 178 4.00 -6.19 -8.39
C ASN A 178 4.51 -6.73 -9.73
N LEU A 179 3.98 -6.24 -10.86
CA LEU A 179 4.48 -6.60 -12.18
C LEU A 179 5.94 -6.18 -12.38
N ALA A 180 6.32 -4.99 -11.88
CA ALA A 180 7.70 -4.53 -11.90
C ALA A 180 8.61 -5.48 -11.09
N ASP A 181 8.21 -5.88 -9.88
CA ASP A 181 8.95 -6.84 -9.06
C ASP A 181 9.13 -8.19 -9.76
N MET A 182 8.11 -8.64 -10.49
CA MET A 182 8.20 -9.89 -11.27
C MET A 182 9.25 -9.80 -12.38
N TYR A 183 9.28 -8.69 -13.13
CA TYR A 183 10.33 -8.45 -14.13
C TYR A 183 11.70 -8.24 -13.51
N TRP A 184 11.78 -7.55 -12.37
CA TRP A 184 13.03 -7.28 -11.65
C TRP A 184 13.68 -8.58 -11.17
N GLY A 185 12.89 -9.47 -10.59
CA GLY A 185 13.36 -10.77 -10.09
C GLY A 185 13.41 -11.88 -11.14
N GLY A 186 12.84 -11.69 -12.32
CA GLY A 186 12.67 -12.78 -13.30
C GLY A 186 11.77 -13.90 -12.79
N ARG A 187 10.68 -13.55 -12.10
CA ARG A 187 9.72 -14.52 -11.56
C ARG A 187 8.59 -14.72 -12.57
N GLY A 188 8.40 -15.96 -13.02
CA GLY A 188 7.39 -16.28 -14.06
C GLY A 188 7.73 -15.73 -15.45
N THR A 189 8.96 -15.22 -15.63
CA THR A 189 9.49 -14.67 -16.88
C THR A 189 11.01 -14.52 -16.76
N THR A 190 11.70 -14.18 -17.85
CA THR A 190 13.12 -13.79 -17.78
C THR A 190 13.28 -12.42 -17.13
N LYS A 191 14.31 -12.24 -16.29
CA LYS A 191 14.65 -10.95 -15.69
C LYS A 191 14.76 -9.86 -16.77
N ASN A 192 14.06 -8.75 -16.58
CA ASN A 192 14.05 -7.61 -17.51
C ASN A 192 13.97 -6.29 -16.74
N LEU A 193 15.13 -5.75 -16.40
CA LEU A 193 15.23 -4.53 -15.59
C LEU A 193 14.63 -3.30 -16.28
N ARG A 194 14.71 -3.21 -17.62
CA ARG A 194 14.13 -2.10 -18.37
C ARG A 194 12.59 -2.09 -18.33
N LEU A 195 11.97 -3.26 -18.40
CA LEU A 195 10.51 -3.36 -18.20
C LEU A 195 10.13 -3.13 -16.74
N ALA A 196 10.94 -3.62 -15.79
CA ALA A 196 10.71 -3.38 -14.37
C ALA A 196 10.70 -1.88 -14.06
N THR A 197 11.73 -1.13 -14.47
CA THR A 197 11.81 0.32 -14.25
C THR A 197 10.68 1.09 -14.92
N LEU A 198 10.25 0.68 -16.11
CA LEU A 198 9.07 1.28 -16.76
C LEU A 198 7.78 1.10 -15.94
N TRP A 199 7.57 -0.09 -15.37
CA TRP A 199 6.39 -0.35 -14.54
C TRP A 199 6.49 0.28 -13.15
N TYR A 200 7.67 0.32 -12.54
CA TYR A 200 7.90 1.10 -11.32
C TYR A 200 7.61 2.57 -11.56
N LEU A 201 8.02 3.17 -12.69
CA LEU A 201 7.69 4.56 -13.03
C LEU A 201 6.19 4.83 -13.02
N ARG A 202 5.40 3.98 -13.69
CA ARG A 202 3.93 4.12 -13.71
C ARG A 202 3.32 4.02 -12.31
N SER A 203 3.84 3.13 -11.47
CA SER A 203 3.37 2.97 -10.10
C SER A 203 3.84 4.09 -9.17
N ALA A 204 5.03 4.63 -9.37
CA ALA A 204 5.64 5.68 -8.56
C ALA A 204 4.98 7.05 -8.81
N LEU A 205 4.53 7.30 -10.04
CA LEU A 205 3.69 8.45 -10.40
C LEU A 205 2.28 8.41 -9.78
N GLN A 206 1.90 7.27 -9.18
CA GLN A 206 0.70 7.10 -8.35
C GLN A 206 1.08 6.94 -6.87
N ASP A 207 2.19 7.59 -6.48
CA ASP A 207 2.67 7.73 -5.11
C ASP A 207 2.99 6.42 -4.37
N LYS A 208 3.28 5.33 -5.07
CA LYS A 208 3.74 4.10 -4.39
C LYS A 208 5.19 4.25 -3.91
N ALA A 209 5.36 4.48 -2.60
CA ALA A 209 6.65 4.63 -1.94
C ALA A 209 7.68 3.52 -2.27
N HIS A 210 7.25 2.26 -2.36
CA HIS A 210 8.15 1.17 -2.75
C HIS A 210 8.65 1.34 -4.19
N SER A 211 7.78 1.70 -5.13
CA SER A 211 8.18 1.93 -6.53
C SER A 211 9.07 3.16 -6.68
N GLN A 212 8.82 4.22 -5.91
CA GLN A 212 9.69 5.40 -5.84
C GLN A 212 11.09 5.01 -5.32
N TYR A 213 11.17 4.23 -4.24
CA TYR A 213 12.44 3.71 -3.75
C TYR A 213 13.17 2.86 -4.80
N GLN A 214 12.46 1.95 -5.48
CA GLN A 214 13.05 1.09 -6.51
C GLN A 214 13.54 1.89 -7.73
N LEU A 215 12.87 2.98 -8.11
CA LEU A 215 13.38 3.90 -9.12
C LEU A 215 14.63 4.63 -8.65
N GLY A 216 14.64 5.09 -7.40
CA GLY A 216 15.83 5.70 -6.81
C GLY A 216 17.05 4.77 -6.92
N TYR A 217 16.85 3.49 -6.60
CA TYR A 217 17.88 2.45 -6.73
C TYR A 217 18.26 2.17 -8.19
N ALA A 218 17.28 2.05 -9.08
CA ALA A 218 17.56 1.82 -10.49
C ALA A 218 18.41 2.95 -11.10
N TYR A 219 18.12 4.20 -10.75
CA TYR A 219 18.90 5.36 -11.20
C TYR A 219 20.27 5.47 -10.51
N SER A 220 20.38 5.10 -9.22
CA SER A 220 21.67 5.14 -8.51
C SER A 220 22.66 4.12 -9.06
N GLU A 221 22.18 2.93 -9.43
CA GLU A 221 23.02 1.83 -9.92
C GLU A 221 23.08 1.75 -11.45
N GLY A 222 22.20 2.47 -12.17
CA GLY A 222 22.06 2.31 -13.62
C GLY A 222 21.42 0.98 -14.03
N GLU A 223 20.56 0.41 -13.19
CA GLU A 223 19.89 -0.86 -13.44
C GLU A 223 18.62 -0.65 -14.28
N GLY A 224 18.67 -1.06 -15.55
CA GLY A 224 17.52 -0.94 -16.46
C GLY A 224 17.24 0.48 -16.96
N VAL A 225 18.00 1.47 -16.49
CA VAL A 225 18.02 2.88 -16.92
C VAL A 225 19.47 3.36 -16.94
N LYS A 226 19.74 4.50 -17.60
CA LYS A 226 21.06 5.14 -17.48
C LYS A 226 21.22 5.65 -16.04
N GLN A 227 22.39 5.43 -15.44
CA GLN A 227 22.70 5.95 -14.12
C GLN A 227 22.55 7.47 -14.08
N ASP A 228 21.84 7.97 -13.06
CA ASP A 228 21.56 9.39 -12.85
C ASP A 228 21.29 9.65 -11.37
N TYR A 229 22.28 10.21 -10.67
CA TYR A 229 22.13 10.49 -9.25
C TYR A 229 21.14 11.62 -8.94
N GLN A 230 20.85 12.54 -9.86
CA GLN A 230 19.82 13.55 -9.61
C GLN A 230 18.44 12.92 -9.59
N GLN A 231 18.16 12.02 -10.54
CA GLN A 231 16.93 11.24 -10.54
C GLN A 231 16.85 10.31 -9.33
N ALA A 232 17.97 9.68 -8.94
CA ALA A 232 18.02 8.84 -7.75
C ALA A 232 17.62 9.63 -6.49
N MET A 233 18.22 10.80 -6.28
CA MET A 233 17.93 11.69 -5.16
C MET A 233 16.44 12.08 -5.15
N HIS A 234 15.91 12.52 -6.29
CA HIS A 234 14.50 12.90 -6.43
C HIS A 234 13.56 11.78 -5.97
N TRP A 235 13.73 10.56 -6.51
CA TRP A 235 12.85 9.44 -6.19
C TRP A 235 13.01 8.93 -4.76
N TYR A 236 14.23 8.93 -4.23
CA TYR A 236 14.43 8.60 -2.81
C TYR A 236 13.79 9.63 -1.88
N GLN A 237 13.85 10.92 -2.19
CA GLN A 237 13.20 11.96 -1.38
C GLN A 237 11.68 11.77 -1.32
N GLN A 238 11.05 11.44 -2.45
CA GLN A 238 9.62 11.11 -2.51
C GLN A 238 9.28 9.89 -1.64
N ALA A 239 10.05 8.81 -1.75
CA ALA A 239 9.84 7.61 -0.94
C ALA A 239 10.07 7.88 0.57
N ALA A 240 11.09 8.66 0.91
CA ALA A 240 11.42 9.03 2.28
C ALA A 240 10.36 9.94 2.91
N ALA A 241 9.74 10.84 2.14
CA ALA A 241 8.61 11.65 2.59
C ALA A 241 7.40 10.80 3.00
N GLN A 242 7.28 9.59 2.45
CA GLN A 242 6.27 8.59 2.82
C GLN A 242 6.75 7.59 3.89
N GLY A 243 7.86 7.87 4.56
CA GLY A 243 8.40 7.05 5.65
C GLY A 243 9.23 5.84 5.21
N ASN A 244 9.67 5.75 3.94
CA ASN A 244 10.57 4.68 3.52
C ASN A 244 11.97 4.88 4.11
N SER A 245 12.30 4.13 5.16
CA SER A 245 13.58 4.27 5.87
C SER A 245 14.80 3.82 5.07
N ASN A 246 14.65 2.90 4.11
CA ASN A 246 15.75 2.53 3.20
C ASN A 246 16.07 3.67 2.23
N ALA A 247 15.07 4.43 1.80
CA ALA A 247 15.30 5.63 1.00
C ALA A 247 16.09 6.69 1.79
N CYS A 248 15.74 6.93 3.07
CA CYS A 248 16.52 7.80 3.96
C CYS A 248 17.98 7.36 4.08
N VAL A 249 18.25 6.06 4.24
CA VAL A 249 19.62 5.51 4.27
C VAL A 249 20.35 5.80 2.97
N ASN A 250 19.73 5.59 1.81
CA ASN A 250 20.38 5.84 0.53
C ASN A 250 20.65 7.32 0.27
N ILE A 251 19.76 8.23 0.71
CA ILE A 251 20.03 9.67 0.68
C ILE A 251 21.23 10.00 1.56
N GLY A 252 21.30 9.45 2.77
CA GLY A 252 22.45 9.61 3.66
C GLY A 252 23.76 9.13 3.01
N TRP A 253 23.73 8.01 2.28
CA TRP A 253 24.89 7.55 1.50
C TRP A 253 25.24 8.48 0.34
N MET A 254 24.25 9.06 -0.35
CA MET A 254 24.50 10.00 -1.44
C MET A 254 25.22 11.26 -0.94
N TYR A 255 24.80 11.83 0.19
CA TYR A 255 25.52 12.91 0.85
C TYR A 255 26.90 12.49 1.34
N LYS A 256 27.02 11.32 1.97
CA LYS A 256 28.30 10.79 2.46
C LYS A 256 29.35 10.64 1.35
N GLN A 257 28.92 10.26 0.14
CA GLN A 257 29.80 9.96 -1.00
C GLN A 257 29.89 11.11 -2.03
N GLY A 258 29.02 12.11 -1.94
CA GLY A 258 28.92 13.17 -2.95
C GLY A 258 28.30 12.69 -4.28
N HIS A 259 27.39 11.72 -4.23
CA HIS A 259 26.73 11.20 -5.43
C HIS A 259 25.53 12.08 -5.80
N GLY A 260 25.67 12.90 -6.85
CA GLY A 260 24.61 13.80 -7.30
C GLY A 260 24.35 14.98 -6.35
N VAL A 261 25.12 15.11 -5.28
CA VAL A 261 25.09 16.23 -4.35
C VAL A 261 26.52 16.52 -3.89
N GLU A 262 26.77 17.70 -3.35
CA GLU A 262 28.02 17.95 -2.66
C GLU A 262 28.13 17.03 -1.44
N ARG A 263 29.36 16.59 -1.14
CA ARG A 263 29.57 15.73 0.01
C ARG A 263 29.31 16.51 1.29
N ASP A 264 28.42 15.99 2.13
CA ASP A 264 28.04 16.61 3.39
C ASP A 264 27.80 15.52 4.44
N ASP A 265 28.72 15.45 5.42
CA ASP A 265 28.65 14.43 6.46
C ASP A 265 27.61 14.80 7.55
N GLU A 266 27.23 16.07 7.71
CA GLU A 266 26.17 16.51 8.63
C GLU A 266 24.79 16.15 8.08
N GLU A 267 24.54 16.41 6.81
CA GLU A 267 23.32 15.96 6.12
C GLU A 267 23.23 14.44 6.12
N ALA A 268 24.32 13.72 5.83
CA ALA A 268 24.34 12.27 5.92
C ALA A 268 23.93 11.77 7.32
N LEU A 269 24.47 12.39 8.38
CA LEU A 269 24.12 12.06 9.77
C LEU A 269 22.63 12.28 10.04
N SER A 270 22.08 13.43 9.61
CA SER A 270 20.67 13.78 9.75
C SER A 270 19.74 12.75 9.08
N TRP A 271 20.05 12.36 7.84
CA TRP A 271 19.28 11.36 7.12
C TRP A 271 19.37 9.95 7.73
N PHE A 272 20.52 9.56 8.27
CA PHE A 272 20.63 8.31 9.02
C PHE A 272 19.83 8.36 10.33
N HIS A 273 19.78 9.48 11.06
CA HIS A 273 18.89 9.60 12.23
C HIS A 273 17.43 9.41 11.86
N ARG A 274 16.94 10.07 10.81
CA ARG A 274 15.56 9.88 10.32
C ARG A 274 15.25 8.43 9.97
N ALA A 275 16.20 7.71 9.38
CA ALA A 275 16.03 6.28 9.12
C ALA A 275 16.04 5.44 10.42
N ALA A 276 16.88 5.82 11.38
CA ALA A 276 17.02 5.14 12.67
C ALA A 276 15.79 5.30 13.58
N GLU A 277 15.08 6.43 13.50
CA GLU A 277 13.78 6.66 14.15
C GLU A 277 12.69 5.72 13.65
N ALA A 278 12.80 5.26 12.39
CA ALA A 278 11.96 4.24 11.78
C ALA A 278 12.55 2.82 11.90
N ASP A 279 13.34 2.58 12.96
CA ASP A 279 13.99 1.32 13.31
C ASP A 279 14.84 0.69 12.19
N ASN A 280 15.42 1.50 11.31
CA ASN A 280 16.30 0.98 10.26
C ASN A 280 17.66 0.57 10.83
N VAL A 281 17.90 -0.74 10.86
CA VAL A 281 19.16 -1.31 11.38
C VAL A 281 20.39 -0.82 10.62
N THR A 282 20.29 -0.60 9.31
CA THR A 282 21.40 -0.07 8.50
C THR A 282 21.77 1.34 8.91
N ALA A 283 20.79 2.14 9.31
CA ALA A 283 21.03 3.46 9.85
C ALA A 283 21.73 3.39 11.21
N TRP A 284 21.28 2.52 12.12
CA TRP A 284 21.95 2.33 13.42
C TRP A 284 23.43 1.96 13.25
N TYR A 285 23.72 1.03 12.34
CA TYR A 285 25.10 0.67 12.02
C TYR A 285 25.92 1.88 11.53
N ASN A 286 25.40 2.64 10.56
CA ASN A 286 26.11 3.83 10.04
C ASN A 286 26.29 4.93 11.10
N LEU A 287 25.28 5.18 11.93
CA LEU A 287 25.37 6.14 13.03
C LEU A 287 26.46 5.76 14.04
N GLY A 288 26.58 4.47 14.38
CA GLY A 288 27.64 3.97 15.24
C GLY A 288 29.04 4.39 14.74
N PHE A 289 29.30 4.20 13.44
CA PHE A 289 30.56 4.63 12.82
C PHE A 289 30.71 6.15 12.75
N MET A 290 29.65 6.89 12.42
CA MET A 290 29.73 8.35 12.29
C MET A 290 30.05 9.03 13.62
N TYR A 291 29.45 8.58 14.73
CA TYR A 291 29.78 9.08 16.06
C TYR A 291 31.15 8.62 16.54
N ARG A 292 31.57 7.39 16.21
CA ARG A 292 32.90 6.87 16.54
C ARG A 292 33.99 7.70 15.87
N ASP A 293 33.79 8.02 14.59
CA ASP A 293 34.80 8.66 13.75
C ASP A 293 34.67 10.19 13.72
N GLY A 294 33.65 10.76 14.37
CA GLY A 294 33.39 12.21 14.35
C GLY A 294 33.08 12.74 12.96
N ARG A 295 32.24 12.02 12.20
CA ARG A 295 31.83 12.43 10.84
C ARG A 295 30.47 13.11 10.89
N GLY A 296 30.42 14.37 10.49
CA GLY A 296 29.21 15.21 10.59
C GLY A 296 28.84 15.57 12.03
N THR A 297 29.73 15.30 12.99
CA THR A 297 29.56 15.58 14.42
C THR A 297 30.92 15.43 15.12
N ALA A 298 31.03 15.87 16.37
CA ALA A 298 32.21 15.55 17.18
C ALA A 298 32.24 14.05 17.50
N VAL A 299 33.44 13.50 17.78
CA VAL A 299 33.55 12.13 18.28
C VAL A 299 32.75 11.98 19.58
N ASP A 300 31.81 11.04 19.60
CA ASP A 300 30.98 10.72 20.76
C ASP A 300 30.93 9.20 20.96
N VAL A 301 31.80 8.71 21.84
CA VAL A 301 31.91 7.29 22.17
C VAL A 301 30.61 6.73 22.77
N LYS A 302 29.85 7.53 23.53
CA LYS A 302 28.60 7.08 24.16
C LYS A 302 27.50 6.90 23.13
N GLN A 303 27.36 7.84 22.20
CA GLN A 303 26.42 7.72 21.08
C GLN A 303 26.81 6.58 20.14
N ALA A 304 28.10 6.45 19.81
CA ALA A 304 28.59 5.33 19.00
C ALA A 304 28.22 3.98 19.62
N LEU A 305 28.49 3.82 20.92
CA LEU A 305 28.17 2.61 21.67
C LEU A 305 26.66 2.35 21.73
N TYR A 306 25.84 3.39 21.93
CA TYR A 306 24.38 3.28 21.91
C TYR A 306 23.88 2.71 20.58
N TRP A 307 24.33 3.26 19.45
CA TRP A 307 23.88 2.82 18.14
C TRP A 307 24.39 1.41 17.77
N PHE A 308 25.63 1.08 18.10
CA PHE A 308 26.13 -0.29 17.92
C PHE A 308 25.38 -1.30 18.79
N LYS A 309 25.06 -0.97 20.05
CA LYS A 309 24.24 -1.84 20.92
C LYS A 309 22.82 -2.00 20.42
N LYS A 310 22.25 -1.01 19.74
CA LYS A 310 20.96 -1.18 19.02
C LYS A 310 21.07 -2.12 17.83
N ALA A 311 22.17 -2.05 17.06
CA ALA A 311 22.38 -2.90 15.89
C ALA A 311 22.73 -4.36 16.24
N GLN A 312 23.44 -4.59 17.35
CA GLN A 312 23.99 -5.90 17.74
C GLN A 312 22.96 -7.04 17.78
N PRO A 313 21.78 -6.92 18.41
CA PRO A 313 20.83 -8.04 18.54
C PRO A 313 20.24 -8.50 17.21
N THR A 314 20.38 -7.70 16.16
CA THR A 314 19.86 -8.03 14.83
C THR A 314 20.72 -9.05 14.08
N GLY A 315 22.00 -9.19 14.46
CA GLY A 315 22.95 -10.09 13.80
C GLY A 315 23.31 -9.73 12.36
N LYS A 316 22.80 -8.62 11.80
CA LYS A 316 23.05 -8.23 10.39
C LYS A 316 24.50 -7.80 10.15
N TRP A 317 25.14 -7.19 11.14
CA TRP A 317 26.58 -6.86 11.13
C TRP A 317 27.22 -7.31 12.44
N ASN A 318 28.45 -7.81 12.36
CA ASN A 318 29.25 -8.05 13.54
C ASN A 318 29.82 -6.72 14.05
N VAL A 319 29.31 -6.25 15.19
CA VAL A 319 29.71 -5.02 15.86
C VAL A 319 30.36 -5.29 17.23
N ASP A 320 30.59 -6.56 17.59
CA ASP A 320 31.07 -6.97 18.92
C ASP A 320 32.48 -6.45 19.22
N GLU A 321 33.34 -6.40 18.19
CA GLU A 321 34.67 -5.83 18.34
C GLU A 321 34.62 -4.31 18.54
N GLU A 322 33.76 -3.61 17.79
CA GLU A 322 33.57 -2.16 17.93
C GLU A 322 33.04 -1.80 19.32
N ILE A 323 32.04 -2.54 19.81
CA ILE A 323 31.50 -2.38 21.17
C ILE A 323 32.59 -2.58 22.21
N ARG A 324 33.36 -3.68 22.14
CA ARG A 324 34.45 -3.95 23.10
C ARG A 324 35.51 -2.85 23.13
N LYS A 325 35.91 -2.35 21.95
CA LYS A 325 36.89 -1.25 21.85
C LYS A 325 36.36 0.04 22.49
N LEU A 326 35.11 0.39 22.23
CA LEU A 326 34.50 1.62 22.76
C LEU A 326 34.23 1.53 24.27
N GLU A 327 33.83 0.37 24.78
CA GLU A 327 33.72 0.14 26.22
C GLU A 327 35.06 0.29 26.92
N ALA A 328 36.15 -0.26 26.35
CA ALA A 328 37.49 -0.09 26.89
C ALA A 328 37.92 1.39 26.93
N GLN A 329 37.55 2.20 25.92
CA GLN A 329 37.86 3.63 25.87
C GLN A 329 37.12 4.45 26.94
N LEU A 330 35.92 4.03 27.37
CA LEU A 330 35.16 4.71 28.43
C LEU A 330 35.65 4.37 29.84
N HIS A 331 36.41 3.28 29.98
CA HIS A 331 36.93 2.79 31.25
C HIS A 331 38.44 3.08 31.46
N ALA A 332 39.11 3.61 30.44
CA ALA A 332 40.49 4.10 30.49
C ALA A 332 40.52 5.59 30.88
#